data_AF-A0A1J4KH77-F1
#
_entry.id   AF-A0A1J4KH77-F1
#
_cell.length_a   1.000
_cell.length_b   1.000
_cell.length_c   1.000
_cell.angle_alpha   90.00
_cell.angle_beta   90.00
_cell.angle_gamma   90.00
#
_symmetry.space_group_name_H-M   'P 1'
#
loop_
_entity.id
_entity.type
_entity.pdbx_description
1 polymer ?
#
loop_
_entity_poly.entity_id
_entity_poly.type
_entity_poly.pdbx_seq_one_letter_code
_entity_poly.pdbx_strand_id
1 'polypeptide(L)'
;MSNDELNRYDRQIRAWGFETQRRLHSCKFLFLGLNEASLECMKNLILAGAAEVSFTDTEDAIEKYSTNIKFMTDLNPLCPANLIQLDTVLSADRSGLIQEEIEKYDFLCIFKSTIDLIKQASQSQKTILISFGKAGDIIYLQPEYSPVSENAEFSPLEQTVFGALLSQVIVDHLPPIEQPIAYRLVYDPINLSSSVQQI
;
A
#
# COMPACT_ATOMS: atom_id res chain seq x y z
N MET A 1 1.96 -20.98 -8.73
CA MET A 1 2.51 -21.32 -7.41
C MET A 1 3.04 -22.74 -7.43
N SER A 2 4.31 -22.91 -7.07
CA SER A 2 5.02 -24.16 -6.84
C SER A 2 4.59 -24.84 -5.53
N ASN A 3 4.95 -26.11 -5.34
CA ASN A 3 4.63 -26.85 -4.11
C ASN A 3 5.25 -26.21 -2.85
N ASP A 4 6.45 -25.65 -2.96
CA ASP A 4 7.11 -24.98 -1.82
C ASP A 4 6.39 -23.69 -1.44
N GLU A 5 5.92 -22.91 -2.42
CA GLU A 5 5.07 -21.74 -2.19
C GLU A 5 3.76 -22.13 -1.51
N LEU A 6 3.08 -23.19 -2.00
CA LEU A 6 1.85 -23.68 -1.38
C LEU A 6 2.06 -24.10 0.08
N ASN A 7 3.19 -24.75 0.39
CA ASN A 7 3.51 -25.14 1.76
C ASN A 7 3.80 -23.92 2.65
N ARG A 8 4.56 -22.93 2.13
CA ARG A 8 4.86 -21.68 2.86
C ARG A 8 3.59 -20.91 3.20
N TYR A 9 2.64 -20.84 2.27
CA TYR A 9 1.40 -20.07 2.40
C TYR A 9 0.19 -20.89 2.86
N ASP A 10 0.34 -22.16 3.23
CA ASP A 10 -0.77 -23.06 3.60
C ASP A 10 -1.70 -22.46 4.67
N ARG A 11 -1.13 -21.87 5.73
CA ARG A 11 -1.92 -21.25 6.80
C ARG A 11 -2.72 -20.04 6.33
N GLN A 12 -2.13 -19.23 5.45
CA GLN A 12 -2.76 -18.04 4.87
C GLN A 12 -3.89 -18.44 3.92
N ILE A 13 -3.63 -19.43 3.06
CA ILE A 13 -4.62 -20.02 2.15
C ILE A 13 -5.83 -20.56 2.92
N ARG A 14 -5.62 -21.20 4.09
CA ARG A 14 -6.74 -21.66 4.93
C ARG A 14 -7.53 -20.51 5.57
N ALA A 15 -6.91 -19.37 5.82
CA ALA A 15 -7.54 -18.22 6.45
C ALA A 15 -8.45 -17.47 5.46
N TRP A 16 -7.97 -17.17 4.26
CA TRP A 16 -8.68 -16.33 3.29
C TRP A 16 -8.99 -16.99 1.93
N GLY A 17 -8.65 -18.26 1.76
CA GLY A 17 -8.94 -19.03 0.56
C GLY A 17 -7.84 -18.94 -0.52
N PHE A 18 -7.82 -19.95 -1.38
CA PHE A 18 -6.82 -20.09 -2.43
C PHE A 18 -6.90 -18.98 -3.49
N GLU A 19 -8.11 -18.54 -3.85
CA GLU A 19 -8.29 -17.50 -4.86
C GLU A 19 -7.70 -16.16 -4.42
N THR A 20 -7.95 -15.76 -3.17
CA THR A 20 -7.37 -14.56 -2.55
C THR A 20 -5.84 -14.63 -2.56
N GLN A 21 -5.27 -15.77 -2.16
CA GLN A 21 -3.82 -15.97 -2.21
C GLN A 21 -3.28 -15.84 -3.64
N ARG A 22 -3.96 -16.44 -4.62
CA ARG A 22 -3.56 -16.40 -6.02
C ARG A 22 -3.56 -14.98 -6.57
N ARG A 23 -4.60 -14.19 -6.26
CA ARG A 23 -4.69 -12.78 -6.66
C ARG A 23 -3.57 -11.97 -6.02
N LEU A 24 -3.35 -12.14 -4.72
CA LEU A 24 -2.26 -11.46 -4.02
C LEU A 24 -0.89 -11.81 -4.62
N HIS A 25 -0.65 -13.08 -4.92
CA HIS A 25 0.59 -13.58 -5.53
C HIS A 25 0.82 -13.06 -6.95
N SER A 26 -0.21 -12.51 -7.61
CA SER A 26 -0.08 -11.80 -8.88
C SER A 26 0.00 -10.26 -8.76
N CYS A 27 -0.26 -9.70 -7.58
CA CYS A 27 -0.34 -8.25 -7.39
C CYS A 27 1.03 -7.62 -7.12
N LYS A 28 1.34 -6.55 -7.85
CA LYS A 28 2.49 -5.68 -7.64
C LYS A 28 2.08 -4.37 -6.98
N PHE A 29 2.85 -3.93 -6.00
CA PHE A 29 2.57 -2.74 -5.20
C PHE A 29 3.67 -1.70 -5.35
N LEU A 30 3.29 -0.43 -5.48
CA LEU A 30 4.20 0.72 -5.39
C LEU A 30 3.83 1.60 -4.21
N PHE A 31 4.75 1.75 -3.24
CA PHE A 31 4.59 2.62 -2.09
C PHE A 31 5.32 3.95 -2.27
N LEU A 32 4.58 5.05 -2.05
CA LEU A 32 5.06 6.42 -2.09
C LEU A 32 4.98 7.04 -0.69
N GLY A 33 6.15 7.31 -0.12
CA GLY A 33 6.28 7.90 1.22
C GLY A 33 6.44 6.85 2.31
N LEU A 34 7.51 6.98 3.08
CA LEU A 34 7.90 6.10 4.18
C LEU A 34 7.52 6.72 5.54
N ASN A 35 6.82 5.93 6.33
CA ASN A 35 6.50 6.12 7.75
C ASN A 35 6.22 4.76 8.39
N GLU A 36 6.00 4.71 9.70
CA GLU A 36 5.78 3.45 10.41
C GLU A 36 4.57 2.66 9.85
N ALA A 37 3.50 3.37 9.44
CA ALA A 37 2.31 2.74 8.86
C ALA A 37 2.59 2.08 7.50
N SER A 38 3.32 2.76 6.61
CA SER A 38 3.72 2.23 5.31
C SER A 38 4.65 1.02 5.47
N LEU A 39 5.59 1.07 6.42
CA LEU A 39 6.53 -0.01 6.69
C LEU A 39 5.80 -1.26 7.20
N GLU A 40 4.87 -1.08 8.12
CA GLU A 40 4.05 -2.18 8.64
C GLU A 40 3.12 -2.76 7.57
N CYS A 41 2.50 -1.90 6.75
CA CYS A 41 1.67 -2.33 5.63
C CYS A 41 2.47 -3.17 4.62
N MET A 42 3.63 -2.66 4.18
CA MET A 42 4.53 -3.38 3.28
C MET A 42 4.99 -4.71 3.86
N LYS A 43 5.44 -4.73 5.12
CA LYS A 43 5.86 -5.95 5.82
C LYS A 43 4.78 -7.02 5.75
N ASN A 44 3.52 -6.65 6.00
CA ASN A 44 2.40 -7.59 5.95
C ASN A 44 2.16 -8.13 4.55
N LEU A 45 2.19 -7.29 3.51
CA LEU A 45 2.01 -7.73 2.12
C LEU A 45 3.17 -8.63 1.64
N ILE A 46 4.41 -8.30 2.02
CA ILE A 46 5.60 -9.10 1.72
C ILE A 46 5.48 -10.49 2.36
N LEU A 47 5.09 -10.56 3.64
CA LEU A 47 4.87 -11.83 4.36
C LEU A 47 3.67 -12.62 3.83
N ALA A 48 2.63 -11.92 3.37
CA ALA A 48 1.45 -12.51 2.75
C ALA A 48 1.71 -13.05 1.34
N GLY A 49 2.86 -12.72 0.74
CA GLY A 49 3.27 -13.26 -0.55
C GLY A 49 2.71 -12.51 -1.75
N ALA A 50 2.74 -11.17 -1.70
CA ALA A 50 2.58 -10.33 -2.88
C ALA A 50 3.59 -10.71 -3.99
N ALA A 51 3.30 -10.35 -5.25
CA ALA A 51 4.21 -10.60 -6.37
C ALA A 51 5.49 -9.77 -6.26
N GLU A 52 5.34 -8.50 -5.90
CA GLU A 52 6.43 -7.52 -5.78
C GLU A 52 5.97 -6.34 -4.94
N VAL A 53 6.87 -5.80 -4.10
CA VAL A 53 6.63 -4.56 -3.35
C VAL A 53 7.77 -3.58 -3.64
N SER A 54 7.50 -2.57 -4.45
CA SER A 54 8.44 -1.48 -4.70
C SER A 54 8.08 -0.27 -3.85
N PHE A 55 9.09 0.49 -3.41
CA PHE A 55 8.87 1.66 -2.58
C PHE A 55 9.91 2.74 -2.82
N THR A 56 9.52 4.00 -2.58
CA THR A 56 10.41 5.15 -2.71
C THR A 56 9.98 6.30 -1.80
N ASP A 57 10.94 7.14 -1.43
CA ASP A 57 10.74 8.41 -0.74
C ASP A 57 11.97 9.32 -0.98
N THR A 58 12.04 10.46 -0.31
CA THR A 58 13.23 11.32 -0.28
C THR A 58 14.44 10.59 0.33
N GLU A 59 15.64 11.04 -0.03
CA GLU A 59 16.90 10.51 0.51
C GLU A 59 16.92 10.54 2.05
N ASP A 60 16.49 11.64 2.66
CA ASP A 60 16.40 11.79 4.12
C ASP A 60 15.51 10.72 4.77
N ALA A 61 14.36 10.41 4.15
CA ALA A 61 13.44 9.40 4.66
C ALA A 61 14.01 7.98 4.48
N ILE A 62 14.66 7.72 3.35
CA ILE A 62 15.36 6.45 3.09
C ILE A 62 16.47 6.23 4.11
N GLU A 63 17.28 7.26 4.41
CA GLU A 63 18.33 7.18 5.41
C GLU A 63 17.75 6.88 6.80
N LYS A 64 16.71 7.63 7.19
CA LYS A 64 16.01 7.46 8.47
C LYS A 64 15.50 6.03 8.66
N TYR A 65 14.96 5.41 7.60
CA TYR A 65 14.36 4.08 7.64
C TYR A 65 15.26 2.97 7.09
N SER A 66 16.56 3.24 6.90
CA SER A 66 17.53 2.31 6.29
C SER A 66 17.56 0.91 6.91
N THR A 67 17.42 0.81 8.23
CA THR A 67 17.39 -0.49 8.94
C THR A 67 16.12 -1.27 8.61
N ASN A 68 14.95 -0.60 8.61
CA ASN A 68 13.67 -1.21 8.24
C ASN A 68 13.67 -1.63 6.77
N ILE A 69 14.22 -0.80 5.88
CA ILE A 69 14.36 -1.10 4.45
C ILE A 69 15.17 -2.39 4.28
N LYS A 70 16.35 -2.48 4.89
CA LYS A 70 17.19 -3.69 4.81
C LYS A 70 16.47 -4.93 5.36
N PHE A 71 15.71 -4.77 6.45
CA PHE A 71 14.91 -5.88 6.97
C PHE A 71 13.84 -6.33 5.97
N MET A 72 13.13 -5.40 5.33
CA MET A 72 12.08 -5.72 4.36
C MET A 72 12.62 -6.41 3.10
N THR A 73 13.78 -5.96 2.59
CA THR A 73 14.41 -6.57 1.41
C THR A 73 14.77 -8.04 1.61
N ASP A 74 15.09 -8.42 2.85
CA ASP A 74 15.49 -9.78 3.21
C ASP A 74 14.32 -10.62 3.78
N LEU A 75 13.13 -10.02 3.93
CA LEU A 75 12.03 -10.58 4.73
C LEU A 75 11.40 -11.82 4.12
N ASN A 76 11.20 -11.81 2.80
CA ASN A 76 10.61 -12.93 2.09
C ASN A 76 11.30 -13.15 0.74
N PRO A 77 12.09 -14.24 0.56
CA PRO A 77 12.83 -14.47 -0.68
C PRO A 77 11.91 -14.73 -1.90
N LEU A 78 10.61 -14.97 -1.69
CA LEU A 78 9.64 -15.18 -2.75
C LEU A 78 8.85 -13.91 -3.14
N CYS A 79 9.04 -12.82 -2.40
CA CYS A 79 8.41 -11.53 -2.68
C CYS A 79 9.52 -10.46 -2.74
N PRO A 80 10.02 -10.10 -3.93
CA PRO A 80 11.03 -9.05 -4.06
C PRO A 80 10.49 -7.73 -3.51
N ALA A 81 11.26 -7.15 -2.59
CA ALA A 81 11.01 -5.83 -2.02
C ALA A 81 12.10 -4.87 -2.48
N ASN A 82 11.74 -3.90 -3.33
CA ASN A 82 12.69 -3.08 -4.08
C ASN A 82 12.61 -1.61 -3.67
N LEU A 83 13.74 -1.05 -3.23
CA LEU A 83 13.89 0.40 -3.16
C LEU A 83 14.18 0.94 -4.56
N ILE A 84 13.31 1.79 -5.08
CA ILE A 84 13.52 2.50 -6.35
C ILE A 84 13.80 3.98 -6.10
N GLN A 85 14.35 4.66 -7.11
CA GLN A 85 14.67 6.08 -6.99
C GLN A 85 13.40 6.91 -7.18
N LEU A 86 13.26 8.00 -6.43
CA LEU A 86 12.06 8.85 -6.50
C LEU A 86 11.83 9.40 -7.91
N ASP A 87 12.91 9.74 -8.62
CA ASP A 87 12.89 10.31 -9.96
C ASP A 87 12.48 9.31 -11.05
N THR A 88 12.39 8.00 -10.75
CA THR A 88 11.79 7.03 -11.69
C THR A 88 10.27 7.04 -11.64
N VAL A 89 9.71 7.52 -10.53
CA VAL A 89 8.25 7.53 -10.29
C VAL A 89 7.66 8.91 -10.48
N LEU A 90 8.40 9.95 -10.07
CA LEU A 90 7.94 11.34 -10.14
C LEU A 90 8.67 12.10 -11.24
N SER A 91 7.96 13.05 -11.85
CA SER A 91 8.56 14.05 -12.74
C SER A 91 9.64 14.86 -12.03
N ALA A 92 10.56 15.47 -12.78
CA ALA A 92 11.70 16.20 -12.23
C ALA A 92 11.31 17.37 -11.30
N ASP A 93 10.14 17.98 -11.52
CA ASP A 93 9.56 19.02 -10.67
C ASP A 93 8.75 18.46 -9.49
N ARG A 94 8.70 17.13 -9.36
CA ARG A 94 7.94 16.36 -8.35
C ARG A 94 6.45 16.66 -8.35
N SER A 95 5.93 17.20 -9.46
CA SER A 95 4.54 17.62 -9.58
C SER A 95 3.62 16.52 -10.12
N GLY A 96 4.19 15.46 -10.71
CA GLY A 96 3.37 14.37 -11.20
C GLY A 96 4.01 13.01 -11.35
N LEU A 97 3.15 12.03 -11.61
CA LEU A 97 3.51 10.62 -11.75
C LEU A 97 3.96 10.31 -13.17
N ILE A 98 5.04 9.54 -13.31
CA ILE A 98 5.50 9.00 -14.58
C ILE A 98 4.62 7.80 -14.95
N GLN A 99 3.75 8.00 -15.95
CA GLN A 99 2.73 7.03 -16.35
C GLN A 99 3.31 5.64 -16.68
N GLU A 100 4.42 5.60 -17.42
CA GLU A 100 5.10 4.35 -17.82
C GLU A 100 5.57 3.53 -16.61
N GLU A 101 5.98 4.19 -15.54
CA GLU A 101 6.43 3.51 -14.32
C GLU A 101 5.24 2.98 -13.53
N ILE A 102 4.22 3.81 -13.28
CA ILE A 102 3.06 3.40 -12.48
C ILE A 102 2.24 2.28 -13.15
N GLU A 103 2.28 2.18 -14.48
CA GLU A 103 1.60 1.13 -15.23
C GLU A 103 2.08 -0.29 -14.90
N LYS A 104 3.30 -0.43 -14.36
CA LYS A 104 3.88 -1.72 -13.95
C LYS A 104 3.25 -2.32 -12.70
N TYR A 105 2.50 -1.52 -11.93
CA TYR A 105 1.95 -1.92 -10.63
C TYR A 105 0.43 -2.03 -10.68
N ASP A 106 -0.14 -2.88 -9.84
CA ASP A 106 -1.60 -3.00 -9.70
C ASP A 106 -2.13 -2.03 -8.64
N PHE A 107 -1.31 -1.77 -7.61
CA PHE A 107 -1.60 -0.85 -6.53
C PHE A 107 -0.63 0.31 -6.45
N LEU A 108 -1.18 1.51 -6.25
CA LEU A 108 -0.44 2.70 -5.83
C LEU A 108 -0.79 3.02 -4.37
N CYS A 109 0.18 2.94 -3.47
CA CYS A 109 -0.01 3.13 -2.04
C CYS A 109 0.66 4.45 -1.60
N ILE A 110 -0.13 5.46 -1.26
CA ILE A 110 0.31 6.84 -1.05
C ILE A 110 0.17 7.21 0.43
N PHE A 111 1.28 7.39 1.16
CA PHE A 111 1.29 7.64 2.61
C PHE A 111 1.74 9.04 3.02
N LYS A 112 2.53 9.72 2.18
CA LYS A 112 2.98 11.09 2.39
C LYS A 112 3.05 11.82 1.07
N SER A 113 1.94 12.40 0.64
CA SER A 113 1.92 13.08 -0.65
C SER A 113 0.98 14.27 -0.70
N THR A 114 1.12 15.05 -1.76
CA THR A 114 0.30 16.22 -2.04
C THR A 114 -1.07 15.81 -2.58
N ILE A 115 -2.06 16.67 -2.37
CA ILE A 115 -3.41 16.50 -2.92
C ILE A 115 -3.36 16.36 -4.45
N ASP A 116 -2.48 17.10 -5.12
CA ASP A 116 -2.35 17.06 -6.57
C ASP A 116 -1.86 15.71 -7.08
N LEU A 117 -0.87 15.11 -6.41
CA LEU A 117 -0.40 13.77 -6.77
C LEU A 117 -1.49 12.72 -6.56
N ILE A 118 -2.26 12.83 -5.48
CA ILE A 118 -3.39 11.91 -5.21
C ILE A 118 -4.46 12.05 -6.32
N LYS A 119 -4.78 13.27 -6.74
CA LYS A 119 -5.73 13.52 -7.84
C LYS A 119 -5.23 12.98 -9.18
N GLN A 120 -3.93 13.06 -9.46
CA GLN A 120 -3.37 12.46 -10.66
C GLN A 120 -3.42 10.94 -10.58
N ALA A 121 -3.08 10.36 -9.42
CA ALA A 121 -3.19 8.93 -9.21
C ALA A 121 -4.63 8.46 -9.46
N SER A 122 -5.65 9.16 -8.95
CA SER A 122 -7.07 8.80 -9.08
C SER A 122 -7.61 8.81 -10.52
N GLN A 123 -6.88 9.43 -11.46
CA GLN A 123 -7.18 9.39 -12.90
C GLN A 123 -6.64 8.13 -13.59
N SER A 124 -5.74 7.38 -12.93
CA SER A 124 -5.21 6.12 -13.45
C SER A 124 -6.23 4.97 -13.30
N GLN A 125 -6.05 3.90 -14.07
CA GLN A 125 -6.82 2.66 -13.93
C GLN A 125 -6.22 1.70 -12.88
N LYS A 126 -5.58 2.25 -11.85
CA LYS A 126 -4.95 1.48 -10.77
C LYS A 126 -5.84 1.46 -9.54
N THR A 127 -5.66 0.46 -8.69
CA THR A 127 -6.21 0.52 -7.33
C THR A 127 -5.29 1.39 -6.49
N ILE A 128 -5.85 2.33 -5.74
CA ILE A 128 -5.07 3.32 -5.03
C ILE A 128 -5.43 3.24 -3.56
N LEU A 129 -4.43 3.02 -2.72
CA LEU A 129 -4.53 3.17 -1.28
C LEU A 129 -3.93 4.53 -0.91
N ILE A 130 -4.66 5.32 -0.12
CA ILE A 130 -4.24 6.65 0.31
C ILE A 130 -4.32 6.66 1.83
N SER A 131 -3.25 7.07 2.51
CA SER A 131 -3.20 7.21 3.96
C SER A 131 -3.07 8.69 4.33
N PHE A 132 -3.93 9.16 5.24
CA PHE A 132 -3.93 10.54 5.74
C PHE A 132 -4.52 10.61 7.15
N GLY A 133 -3.88 11.36 8.05
CA GLY A 133 -4.35 11.51 9.43
C GLY A 133 -4.68 10.17 10.09
N LYS A 134 -5.94 10.01 10.52
CA LYS A 134 -6.45 8.77 11.15
C LYS A 134 -7.24 7.85 10.21
N ALA A 135 -7.17 8.11 8.92
CA ALA A 135 -7.97 7.42 7.93
C ALA A 135 -7.13 7.00 6.72
N GLY A 136 -7.68 6.06 5.98
CA GLY A 136 -7.12 5.68 4.70
C GLY A 136 -8.23 5.30 3.75
N ASP A 137 -8.10 5.74 2.51
CA ASP A 137 -9.06 5.47 1.46
C ASP A 137 -8.48 4.43 0.51
N ILE A 138 -9.31 3.49 0.09
CA ILE A 138 -9.04 2.64 -1.07
C ILE A 138 -10.02 3.00 -2.17
N ILE A 139 -9.49 3.32 -3.35
CA ILE A 139 -10.28 3.73 -4.49
C ILE A 139 -9.85 2.97 -5.75
N TYR A 140 -10.82 2.77 -6.65
CA TYR A 140 -10.57 2.25 -7.99
C TYR A 140 -11.59 2.86 -8.94
N LEU A 141 -11.11 3.40 -10.07
CA LEU A 141 -11.92 4.11 -11.07
C LEU A 141 -12.79 5.24 -10.47
N GLN A 142 -12.18 6.10 -9.66
CA GLN A 142 -12.84 7.24 -9.01
C GLN A 142 -12.19 8.57 -9.43
N PRO A 143 -12.43 9.07 -10.65
CA PRO A 143 -11.82 10.31 -11.14
C PRO A 143 -12.31 11.56 -10.40
N GLU A 144 -13.49 11.50 -9.79
CA GLU A 144 -14.08 12.59 -8.99
C GLU A 144 -13.67 12.54 -7.51
N TYR A 145 -12.80 11.59 -7.14
CA TYR A 145 -12.31 11.46 -5.76
C TYR A 145 -11.69 12.77 -5.26
N SER A 146 -12.15 13.20 -4.10
CA SER A 146 -11.67 14.41 -3.43
C SER A 146 -10.85 14.03 -2.21
N PRO A 147 -9.52 14.19 -2.24
CA PRO A 147 -8.66 13.84 -1.12
C PRO A 147 -9.01 14.67 0.12
N VAL A 148 -9.07 14.02 1.27
CA VAL A 148 -9.25 14.69 2.57
C VAL A 148 -7.87 14.88 3.19
N SER A 149 -7.53 16.13 3.54
CA SER A 149 -6.33 16.41 4.32
C SER A 149 -6.68 16.48 5.80
N GLU A 150 -6.20 15.52 6.57
CA GLU A 150 -6.28 15.55 8.02
C GLU A 150 -4.88 15.44 8.61
N ASN A 151 -4.50 16.42 9.44
CA ASN A 151 -3.26 16.38 10.20
C ASN A 151 -3.57 15.80 11.58
N ALA A 152 -3.53 14.47 11.68
CA ALA A 152 -3.52 13.79 12.96
C ALA A 152 -2.15 13.16 13.18
N GLU A 153 -1.52 13.50 14.30
CA GLU A 153 -0.29 12.83 14.71
C GLU A 153 -0.66 11.54 15.43
N PHE A 154 -0.13 10.42 14.91
CA PHE A 154 -0.15 9.14 15.58
C PHE A 154 1.20 8.87 16.23
N SER A 155 1.17 8.29 17.42
CA SER A 155 2.33 7.62 18.01
C SER A 155 2.82 6.49 17.10
N PRO A 156 4.09 6.08 17.20
CA PRO A 156 4.61 4.97 16.40
C PRO A 156 3.77 3.68 16.52
N LEU A 157 3.26 3.37 17.72
CA LEU A 157 2.42 2.19 17.93
C LEU A 157 1.09 2.27 17.17
N GLU A 158 0.44 3.43 17.21
CA GLU A 158 -0.82 3.64 16.48
C GLU A 158 -0.60 3.55 14.97
N GLN A 159 0.52 4.09 14.47
CA GLN A 159 0.88 3.94 13.06
C GLN A 159 1.11 2.48 12.67
N THR A 160 1.74 1.67 13.52
CA THR A 160 1.87 0.23 13.28
C THR A 160 0.49 -0.44 13.20
N VAL A 161 -0.39 -0.22 14.19
CA VAL A 161 -1.75 -0.80 14.15
C VAL A 161 -2.48 -0.37 12.88
N PHE A 162 -2.38 0.91 12.52
CA PHE A 162 -3.03 1.45 11.34
C PHE A 162 -2.47 0.88 10.03
N GLY A 163 -1.15 0.73 9.91
CA GLY A 163 -0.50 0.08 8.78
C GLY A 163 -0.97 -1.37 8.60
N ALA A 164 -1.17 -2.10 9.70
CA ALA A 164 -1.72 -3.45 9.65
C ALA A 164 -3.17 -3.46 9.14
N LEU A 165 -4.01 -2.53 9.60
CA LEU A 165 -5.39 -2.40 9.10
C LEU A 165 -5.43 -2.06 7.61
N LEU A 166 -4.56 -1.17 7.13
CA LEU A 166 -4.47 -0.82 5.71
C LEU A 166 -4.08 -2.02 4.85
N SER A 167 -3.15 -2.87 5.32
CA SER A 167 -2.79 -4.10 4.61
C SER A 167 -3.97 -5.08 4.50
N GLN A 168 -4.85 -5.12 5.52
CA GLN A 168 -6.07 -5.93 5.45
C GLN A 168 -7.06 -5.36 4.43
N VAL A 169 -7.26 -4.04 4.42
CA VAL A 169 -8.13 -3.37 3.42
C VAL A 169 -7.68 -3.67 1.99
N ILE A 170 -6.36 -3.72 1.74
CA ILE A 170 -5.80 -4.15 0.45
C ILE A 170 -6.22 -5.58 0.11
N VAL A 171 -6.03 -6.53 1.04
CA VAL A 171 -6.33 -7.95 0.82
C VAL A 171 -7.82 -8.16 0.53
N ASP A 172 -8.70 -7.37 1.15
CA ASP A 172 -10.15 -7.43 0.93
C ASP A 172 -10.56 -6.91 -0.46
N HIS A 173 -9.71 -6.13 -1.13
CA HIS A 173 -10.01 -5.44 -2.40
C HIS A 173 -8.94 -5.70 -3.47
N LEU A 174 -8.45 -6.93 -3.57
CA LEU A 174 -7.48 -7.33 -4.59
C LEU A 174 -8.11 -7.37 -5.99
N PRO A 175 -7.42 -6.84 -7.03
CA PRO A 175 -7.80 -7.01 -8.43
C PRO A 175 -7.99 -8.47 -8.86
N PRO A 176 -8.80 -8.73 -9.91
CA PRO A 176 -9.57 -7.75 -10.68
C PRO A 176 -10.76 -7.21 -9.89
N ILE A 177 -10.95 -5.89 -9.93
CA ILE A 177 -12.10 -5.20 -9.35
C ILE A 177 -13.08 -4.88 -10.49
N GLU A 178 -14.30 -5.39 -10.40
CA GLU A 178 -15.28 -5.30 -11.49
C GLU A 178 -16.04 -3.97 -11.52
N GLN A 179 -16.18 -3.31 -10.37
CA GLN A 179 -16.95 -2.07 -10.22
C GLN A 179 -16.08 -0.98 -9.59
N PRO A 180 -16.32 0.30 -9.88
CA PRO A 180 -15.69 1.38 -9.15
C PRO A 180 -15.94 1.23 -7.66
N ILE A 181 -14.88 1.39 -6.86
CA ILE A 181 -14.98 1.33 -5.39
C ILE A 181 -14.38 2.59 -4.77
N ALA A 182 -14.92 2.98 -3.63
CA ALA A 182 -14.38 4.01 -2.79
C ALA A 182 -14.78 3.68 -1.35
N TYR A 183 -13.79 3.29 -0.54
CA TYR A 183 -14.01 2.98 0.87
C TYR A 183 -13.00 3.72 1.73
N ARG A 184 -13.46 4.17 2.89
CA ARG A 184 -12.65 4.79 3.92
C ARG A 184 -12.55 3.89 5.14
N LEU A 185 -11.33 3.53 5.49
CA LEU A 185 -10.96 3.01 6.79
C LEU A 185 -10.76 4.17 7.77
N VAL A 186 -11.37 4.10 8.94
CA VAL A 186 -11.12 5.02 10.06
C VAL A 186 -10.63 4.22 11.25
N TYR A 187 -9.50 4.63 11.85
CA TYR A 187 -8.96 4.02 13.06
C TYR A 187 -9.25 4.89 14.29
N ASP A 188 -9.87 4.29 15.31
CA ASP A 188 -10.09 4.90 16.61
C ASP A 188 -9.07 4.34 17.63
N PRO A 189 -8.02 5.10 17.95
CA PRO A 189 -6.99 4.64 18.89
C PRO A 189 -7.46 4.62 20.34
N ILE A 190 -8.53 5.33 20.70
CA ILE A 190 -9.05 5.36 22.07
C ILE A 190 -9.78 4.04 22.35
N ASN A 191 -10.59 3.59 21.40
CA ASN A 191 -11.36 2.36 21.52
C ASN A 191 -10.66 1.13 20.91
N LEU A 192 -9.47 1.31 20.32
CA LEU A 192 -8.69 0.28 19.61
C LEU A 192 -9.56 -0.46 18.57
N SER A 193 -10.35 0.30 17.82
CA SER A 193 -11.30 -0.24 16.85
C SER A 193 -11.10 0.44 15.50
N SER A 194 -11.68 -0.17 14.46
CA SER A 194 -11.71 0.44 13.13
C SER A 194 -13.05 0.19 12.46
N SER A 195 -13.40 1.05 11.51
CA SER A 195 -14.58 0.91 10.68
C SER A 195 -14.23 1.19 9.22
N VAL A 196 -14.95 0.52 8.32
CA VAL A 196 -14.86 0.76 6.88
C VAL A 196 -16.22 1.23 6.41
N GLN A 197 -16.25 2.34 5.66
CA GLN A 197 -17.47 2.93 5.12
C GLN A 197 -17.28 3.29 3.65
N GLN A 198 -18.33 3.15 2.85
CA GLN A 198 -18.32 3.62 1.46
C GLN A 198 -18.39 5.16 1.43
N ILE A 199 -17.61 5.77 0.54
CA ILE A 199 -17.52 7.24 0.39
C ILE A 199 -17.78 7.71 -1.03
#